data_AF-A0A436SLQ6-F1
#
_entry.id   AF-A0A436SLQ6-F1
#
_cell.length_a   1.000
_cell.length_b   1.000
_cell.length_c   1.000
_cell.angle_alpha   90.00
_cell.angle_beta   90.00
_cell.angle_gamma   90.00
#
_symmetry.space_group_name_H-M   'P 1'
#
loop_
_entity.id
_entity.type
_entity.pdbx_description
1 polymer ?
#
loop_
_entity_poly.entity_id
_entity_poly.type
_entity_poly.pdbx_seq_one_letter_code
_entity_poly.pdbx_strand_id
1 'polypeptide(L)'
;MQSIRDVPGDRWKALKTEVWPWARTGRHIVVAEPSETYEHFHGIEGWTRQTVARLNKLTDRPLLIRNKEMQRFGRKLHEDLKGAHCLVTQGSNAAVEAVIMGCPVFVHQDSAAALVGRCGLSRIEEPYYPDRQPWLNSLACCQFSERELVDGTLWKMIE
;
A
#
# COMPACT_ATOMS: atom_id res chain seq x y z
N MET A 1 4.88 17.95 6.27
CA MET A 1 3.71 17.53 5.47
C MET A 1 4.23 16.65 4.33
N GLN A 2 3.75 15.41 4.19
CA GLN A 2 4.15 14.57 3.05
C GLN A 2 3.62 15.22 1.75
N SER A 3 4.44 15.25 0.69
CA SER A 3 4.07 15.84 -0.60
C SER A 3 4.62 15.00 -1.75
N ILE A 4 3.91 15.01 -2.88
CA ILE A 4 4.39 14.38 -4.12
C ILE A 4 5.38 15.35 -4.76
N ARG A 5 6.62 14.91 -4.95
CA ARG A 5 7.63 15.71 -5.65
C ARG A 5 7.34 15.70 -7.15
N ASP A 6 7.42 16.86 -7.78
CA ASP A 6 7.38 16.98 -9.22
C ASP A 6 8.74 16.58 -9.79
N VAL A 7 8.86 15.33 -10.25
CA VAL A 7 10.10 14.74 -10.74
C VAL A 7 9.87 13.97 -12.04
N PRO A 8 10.90 13.86 -12.89
CA PRO A 8 10.84 13.04 -14.10
C PRO A 8 10.48 11.57 -13.78
N GLY A 9 9.82 10.91 -14.73
CA GLY A 9 9.42 9.50 -14.60
C GLY A 9 10.48 8.49 -15.07
N ASP A 10 11.72 8.92 -15.28
CA ASP A 10 12.84 8.09 -15.75
C ASP A 10 13.16 6.94 -14.79
N ARG A 11 13.23 7.21 -13.48
CA ARG A 11 13.45 6.17 -12.47
C ARG A 11 12.32 5.15 -12.44
N TRP A 12 11.07 5.59 -12.47
CA TRP A 12 9.93 4.68 -12.55
C TRP A 12 9.98 3.80 -13.80
N LYS A 13 10.28 4.39 -14.98
CA LYS A 13 10.45 3.64 -16.23
C LYS A 13 11.58 2.60 -16.14
N ALA A 14 12.69 2.93 -15.47
CA ALA A 14 13.82 2.02 -15.29
C ALA A 14 13.47 0.78 -14.47
N LEU A 15 12.48 0.86 -13.56
CA LEU A 15 11.97 -0.28 -12.78
C LEU A 15 11.22 -1.31 -13.64
N LYS A 16 10.85 -0.98 -14.89
CA LYS A 16 10.11 -1.86 -15.82
C LYS A 16 8.88 -2.51 -15.18
N THR A 17 8.22 -1.78 -14.28
CA THR A 17 7.05 -2.25 -13.54
C THR A 17 5.79 -1.75 -14.22
N GLU A 18 4.87 -2.67 -14.52
CA GLU A 18 3.57 -2.34 -15.09
C GLU A 18 2.63 -1.78 -14.02
N VAL A 19 1.87 -0.75 -14.39
CA VAL A 19 0.86 -0.13 -13.54
C VAL A 19 -0.52 -0.59 -14.01
N TRP A 20 -1.18 -1.46 -13.25
CA TRP A 20 -2.45 -2.06 -13.65
C TRP A 20 -3.62 -1.08 -13.51
N PRO A 21 -4.61 -1.07 -14.42
CA PRO A 21 -5.79 -0.21 -14.29
C PRO A 21 -6.51 -0.35 -12.95
N TRP A 22 -7.14 0.72 -12.47
CA TRP A 22 -7.94 0.67 -11.24
C TRP A 22 -9.06 -0.38 -11.33
N ALA A 23 -9.09 -1.30 -10.37
CA ALA A 23 -10.17 -2.25 -10.15
C ALA A 23 -11.34 -1.56 -9.43
N ARG A 24 -12.56 -1.70 -9.99
CA ARG A 24 -13.77 -1.00 -9.50
C ARG A 24 -14.95 -1.91 -9.19
N THR A 25 -14.83 -3.21 -9.44
CA THR A 25 -15.93 -4.18 -9.36
C THR A 25 -15.75 -5.23 -8.27
N GLY A 26 -14.73 -5.07 -7.42
CA GLY A 26 -14.41 -6.03 -6.37
C GLY A 26 -15.42 -6.03 -5.21
N ARG A 27 -15.47 -7.15 -4.47
CA ARG A 27 -16.40 -7.34 -3.35
C ARG A 27 -15.70 -7.44 -2.01
N HIS A 28 -14.72 -8.33 -1.87
CA HIS A 28 -14.08 -8.57 -0.57
C HIS A 28 -13.03 -7.51 -0.25
N ILE A 29 -12.78 -7.31 1.04
CA ILE A 29 -11.76 -6.40 1.55
C ILE A 29 -10.58 -7.23 2.03
N VAL A 30 -9.39 -6.93 1.54
CA VAL A 30 -8.16 -7.55 2.03
C VAL A 30 -7.65 -6.75 3.22
N VAL A 31 -7.58 -7.36 4.40
CA VAL A 31 -6.99 -6.75 5.59
C VAL A 31 -5.59 -7.32 5.75
N ALA A 32 -4.57 -6.52 5.41
CA ALA A 32 -3.17 -6.90 5.58
C ALA A 32 -2.69 -6.47 6.97
N GLU A 33 -2.54 -7.45 7.86
CA GLU A 33 -2.16 -7.19 9.25
C GLU A 33 -0.68 -6.76 9.38
N PRO A 34 -0.38 -5.88 10.35
CA PRO A 34 0.98 -5.64 10.80
C PRO A 34 1.57 -6.90 11.47
N SER A 35 2.90 -7.00 11.53
CA SER A 35 3.55 -8.00 12.38
C SER A 35 3.42 -7.61 13.85
N GLU A 36 3.50 -8.59 14.74
CA GLU A 36 3.51 -8.34 16.19
C GLU A 36 4.57 -7.32 16.62
N THR A 37 5.80 -7.43 16.09
CA THR A 37 6.87 -6.45 16.33
C THR A 37 6.49 -5.04 15.89
N TYR A 38 5.80 -4.90 14.75
CA TYR A 38 5.33 -3.61 14.27
C TYR A 38 4.20 -3.08 15.16
N GLU A 39 3.27 -3.94 15.58
CA GLU A 39 2.21 -3.53 16.50
C GLU A 39 2.77 -2.99 17.81
N HIS A 40 3.72 -3.70 18.41
CA HIS A 40 4.34 -3.30 19.65
C HIS A 40 5.13 -2.00 19.52
N PHE A 41 5.96 -1.86 18.47
CA PHE A 41 6.76 -0.67 18.23
C PHE A 41 5.91 0.59 18.04
N HIS A 42 4.73 0.45 17.41
CA HIS A 42 3.80 1.55 17.17
C HIS A 42 2.71 1.71 18.23
N GLY A 43 2.65 0.85 19.27
CA GLY A 43 1.64 0.88 20.32
C GLY A 43 0.21 0.66 19.81
N ILE A 44 0.05 -0.22 18.81
CA ILE A 44 -1.23 -0.51 18.14
C ILE A 44 -1.67 -1.96 18.35
N GLU A 45 -1.28 -2.58 19.44
CA GLU A 45 -1.59 -3.99 19.71
C GLU A 45 -3.09 -4.30 19.58
N GLY A 46 -3.39 -5.37 18.84
CA GLY A 46 -4.76 -5.76 18.54
C GLY A 46 -5.40 -4.91 17.43
N TRP A 47 -4.60 -4.20 16.63
CA TRP A 47 -5.04 -3.39 15.49
C TRP A 47 -5.97 -4.18 14.56
N THR A 48 -5.59 -5.42 14.24
CA THR A 48 -6.37 -6.27 13.32
C THR A 48 -7.77 -6.53 13.86
N ARG A 49 -7.90 -6.90 15.14
CA ARG A 49 -9.21 -7.14 15.80
C ARG A 49 -10.08 -5.89 15.79
N GLN A 50 -9.51 -4.74 16.14
CA GLN A 50 -10.23 -3.47 16.19
C GLN A 50 -10.69 -3.04 14.78
N THR A 51 -9.82 -3.19 13.79
CA THR A 51 -10.11 -2.86 12.38
C THR A 51 -11.20 -3.75 11.82
N VAL A 52 -11.14 -5.06 12.02
CA VAL A 52 -12.18 -6.02 11.61
C VAL A 52 -13.52 -5.69 12.26
N ALA A 53 -13.54 -5.43 13.58
CA ALA A 53 -14.76 -5.05 14.28
C ALA A 53 -15.35 -3.74 13.76
N ARG A 54 -14.51 -2.77 13.35
CA ARG A 54 -14.95 -1.52 12.75
C ARG A 54 -15.51 -1.73 11.34
N LEU A 55 -14.84 -2.52 10.51
CA LEU A 55 -15.27 -2.86 9.15
C LEU A 55 -16.64 -3.55 9.16
N ASN A 56 -16.84 -4.54 10.03
CA ASN A 56 -18.12 -5.24 10.18
C ASN A 56 -19.30 -4.31 10.57
N LYS A 57 -19.03 -3.11 11.11
CA LYS A 57 -20.06 -2.09 11.40
C LYS A 57 -20.34 -1.16 10.22
N LEU A 58 -19.44 -1.11 9.25
CA LEU A 58 -19.47 -0.15 8.14
C LEU A 58 -19.86 -0.79 6.81
N THR A 59 -19.73 -2.11 6.69
CA THR A 59 -19.95 -2.84 5.43
C THR A 59 -20.31 -4.29 5.70
N ASP A 60 -21.01 -4.91 4.75
CA ASP A 60 -21.32 -6.34 4.68
C ASP A 60 -20.34 -7.12 3.78
N ARG A 61 -19.32 -6.44 3.24
CA ARG A 61 -18.33 -7.04 2.35
C ARG A 61 -17.52 -8.13 3.07
N PRO A 62 -17.25 -9.28 2.41
CA PRO A 62 -16.40 -10.32 3.00
C PRO A 62 -14.99 -9.79 3.31
N LEU A 63 -14.41 -10.24 4.42
CA LEU A 63 -13.06 -9.86 4.83
C LEU A 63 -12.09 -11.03 4.59
N LEU A 64 -10.98 -10.75 3.92
CA LEU A 64 -9.85 -11.68 3.76
C LEU A 64 -8.70 -11.16 4.62
N ILE A 65 -8.38 -11.87 5.70
CA ILE A 65 -7.24 -11.50 6.57
C ILE A 65 -5.97 -12.10 6.00
N ARG A 66 -5.00 -11.24 5.67
CA ARG A 66 -3.68 -11.61 5.14
C ARG A 66 -2.64 -11.41 6.22
N ASN A 67 -2.19 -12.53 6.83
CA ASN A 67 -1.13 -12.54 7.83
C ASN A 67 0.28 -12.59 7.24
N LYS A 68 1.29 -12.29 8.08
CA LYS A 68 2.71 -12.34 7.68
C LYS A 68 3.19 -13.76 7.40
N GLU A 69 2.65 -14.77 8.08
CA GLU A 69 3.00 -16.18 7.83
C GLU A 69 2.59 -16.63 6.43
N MET A 70 1.40 -16.26 5.96
CA MET A 70 0.95 -16.54 4.59
C MET A 70 1.93 -15.99 3.55
N GLN A 71 2.54 -14.83 3.82
CA GLN A 71 3.58 -14.26 2.95
C GLN A 71 4.85 -15.11 2.97
N ARG A 72 5.26 -15.57 4.15
CA ARG A 72 6.44 -16.44 4.33
C ARG A 72 6.28 -17.79 3.62
N PHE A 73 5.06 -18.33 3.58
CA PHE A 73 4.73 -19.57 2.87
C PHE A 73 4.41 -19.37 1.37
N GLY A 74 4.69 -18.17 0.82
CA GLY A 74 4.67 -17.93 -0.62
C GLY A 74 3.31 -17.51 -1.21
N ARG A 75 2.29 -17.23 -0.38
CA ARG A 75 1.00 -16.70 -0.87
C ARG A 75 1.19 -15.32 -1.49
N LYS A 76 0.88 -15.18 -2.78
CA LYS A 76 1.17 -13.95 -3.52
C LYS A 76 0.09 -12.91 -3.25
N LEU A 77 0.48 -11.64 -3.17
CA LEU A 77 -0.47 -10.56 -2.88
C LEU A 77 -1.53 -10.41 -3.98
N HIS A 78 -1.15 -10.52 -5.25
CA HIS A 78 -2.08 -10.37 -6.37
C HIS A 78 -3.24 -11.39 -6.35
N GLU A 79 -3.04 -12.57 -5.75
CA GLU A 79 -4.08 -13.59 -5.60
C GLU A 79 -5.17 -13.11 -4.65
N ASP A 80 -4.78 -12.48 -3.54
CA ASP A 80 -5.73 -11.90 -2.57
C ASP A 80 -6.43 -10.66 -3.12
N LEU A 81 -5.75 -9.88 -3.97
CA LEU A 81 -6.32 -8.68 -4.57
C LEU A 81 -7.28 -8.98 -5.73
N LYS A 82 -7.31 -10.20 -6.25
CA LYS A 82 -8.17 -10.57 -7.38
C LYS A 82 -9.65 -10.47 -6.98
N GLY A 83 -10.34 -9.43 -7.46
CA GLY A 83 -11.73 -9.15 -7.09
C GLY A 83 -11.88 -8.44 -5.75
N ALA A 84 -10.80 -7.88 -5.19
CA ALA A 84 -10.85 -7.08 -3.99
C ALA A 84 -11.47 -5.70 -4.26
N HIS A 85 -12.33 -5.25 -3.34
CA HIS A 85 -12.86 -3.89 -3.30
C HIS A 85 -11.79 -2.88 -2.93
N CYS A 86 -11.00 -3.21 -1.90
CA CYS A 86 -9.85 -2.43 -1.46
C CYS A 86 -8.94 -3.28 -0.56
N LEU A 87 -7.72 -2.78 -0.31
CA LEU A 87 -6.85 -3.27 0.74
C LEU A 87 -6.82 -2.31 1.93
N VAL A 88 -6.93 -2.84 3.14
CA VAL A 88 -6.83 -2.10 4.41
C VAL A 88 -5.56 -2.54 5.12
N THR A 89 -4.71 -1.60 5.52
CA THR A 89 -3.51 -1.89 6.32
C THR A 89 -3.12 -0.67 7.15
N GLN A 90 -2.14 -0.81 8.03
CA GLN A 90 -1.56 0.32 8.75
C GLN A 90 -0.59 1.09 7.82
N GLY A 91 0.62 0.57 7.63
CA GLY A 91 1.70 1.18 6.84
C GLY A 91 2.52 0.16 6.05
N SER A 92 1.93 -0.99 5.70
CA SER A 92 2.64 -2.07 5.00
C SER A 92 2.98 -1.71 3.55
N ASN A 93 4.12 -2.19 3.05
CA ASN A 93 4.49 -2.14 1.62
C ASN A 93 3.43 -2.79 0.71
N ALA A 94 2.62 -3.71 1.25
CA ALA A 94 1.48 -4.29 0.54
C ALA A 94 0.50 -3.21 0.03
N ALA A 95 0.41 -2.04 0.67
CA ALA A 95 -0.40 -0.93 0.16
C ALA A 95 0.18 -0.32 -1.12
N VAL A 96 1.51 -0.15 -1.19
CA VAL A 96 2.19 0.36 -2.38
C VAL A 96 2.00 -0.60 -3.55
N GLU A 97 2.24 -1.89 -3.30
CA GLU A 97 2.04 -2.95 -4.27
C GLU A 97 0.58 -3.03 -4.73
N ALA A 98 -0.39 -2.92 -3.82
CA ALA A 98 -1.82 -2.91 -4.15
C ALA A 98 -2.19 -1.74 -5.07
N VAL A 99 -1.68 -0.53 -4.81
CA VAL A 99 -1.90 0.64 -5.67
C VAL A 99 -1.32 0.43 -7.07
N ILE A 100 -0.12 -0.15 -7.18
CA ILE A 100 0.52 -0.50 -8.46
C ILE A 100 -0.34 -1.53 -9.22
N MET A 101 -0.88 -2.53 -8.50
CA MET A 101 -1.80 -3.54 -9.02
C MET A 101 -3.24 -3.05 -9.19
N GLY A 102 -3.50 -1.75 -9.07
CA GLY A 102 -4.82 -1.19 -9.33
C GLY A 102 -5.87 -1.46 -8.26
N CYS A 103 -5.50 -1.91 -7.06
CA CYS A 103 -6.41 -2.03 -5.92
C CYS A 103 -6.31 -0.78 -5.02
N PRO A 104 -7.41 -0.05 -4.76
CA PRO A 104 -7.39 1.13 -3.91
C PRO A 104 -7.14 0.73 -2.44
N VAL A 105 -6.58 1.66 -1.67
CA VAL A 105 -6.10 1.36 -0.30
C VAL A 105 -6.66 2.29 0.76
N PHE A 106 -6.87 1.72 1.94
CA PHE A 106 -7.14 2.42 3.19
C PHE A 106 -5.97 2.17 4.13
N VAL A 107 -5.29 3.25 4.51
CA VAL A 107 -4.01 3.21 5.23
C VAL A 107 -4.01 4.18 6.39
N HIS A 108 -2.98 4.14 7.23
CA HIS A 108 -2.70 5.24 8.15
C HIS A 108 -2.04 6.41 7.43
N GLN A 109 -2.14 7.60 8.03
CA GLN A 109 -1.55 8.84 7.51
C GLN A 109 -0.03 8.78 7.29
N ASP A 110 0.67 7.94 8.06
CA ASP A 110 2.13 7.77 7.94
C ASP A 110 2.55 6.72 6.91
N SER A 111 1.59 6.07 6.24
CA SER A 111 1.89 5.12 5.16
C SER A 111 2.42 5.84 3.92
N ALA A 112 3.38 5.23 3.22
CA ALA A 112 3.86 5.74 1.93
C ALA A 112 2.75 5.86 0.86
N ALA A 113 1.66 5.10 1.02
CA ALA A 113 0.50 5.15 0.14
C ALA A 113 -0.56 6.18 0.59
N ALA A 114 -0.35 6.93 1.68
CA ALA A 114 -1.34 7.87 2.21
C ALA A 114 -1.73 8.98 1.22
N LEU A 115 -0.79 9.40 0.36
CA LEU A 115 -1.02 10.43 -0.67
C LEU A 115 -1.93 9.96 -1.82
N VAL A 116 -2.08 8.65 -2.00
CA VAL A 116 -2.89 8.03 -3.06
C VAL A 116 -3.98 7.09 -2.53
N GLY A 117 -4.12 7.01 -1.20
CA GLY A 117 -5.08 6.19 -0.49
C GLY A 117 -5.97 7.02 0.43
N ARG A 118 -6.87 6.35 1.14
CA ARG A 118 -7.70 7.00 2.19
C ARG A 118 -7.13 6.73 3.57
N CYS A 119 -7.08 7.77 4.41
CA CYS A 119 -6.56 7.68 5.77
C CYS A 119 -7.63 7.36 6.84
N GLY A 120 -8.80 6.88 6.45
CA GLY A 120 -9.90 6.60 7.38
C GLY A 120 -10.97 5.70 6.79
N LEU A 121 -11.55 4.84 7.63
CA LEU A 121 -12.49 3.80 7.21
C LEU A 121 -13.94 4.30 7.03
N SER A 122 -14.28 5.52 7.43
CA SER A 122 -15.67 6.02 7.38
C SER A 122 -16.30 6.00 5.98
N ARG A 123 -15.48 6.00 4.93
CA ARG A 123 -15.89 5.91 3.54
C ARG A 123 -15.40 4.62 2.88
N ILE A 124 -15.44 3.49 3.59
CA ILE A 124 -14.97 2.19 3.07
C ILE A 124 -15.64 1.80 1.75
N GLU A 125 -16.90 2.21 1.55
CA GLU A 125 -17.67 1.97 0.33
C GLU A 125 -17.32 2.88 -0.86
N GLU A 126 -16.57 3.95 -0.62
CA GLU A 126 -16.19 4.94 -1.65
C GLU A 126 -14.66 5.04 -1.78
N PRO A 127 -13.94 4.01 -2.28
CA PRO A 127 -12.49 4.08 -2.39
C PRO A 127 -12.00 5.27 -3.24
N TYR A 128 -10.76 5.69 -3.00
CA TYR A 128 -10.13 6.79 -3.72
C TYR A 128 -9.31 6.25 -4.91
N TYR A 129 -9.44 6.88 -6.08
CA TYR A 129 -8.83 6.44 -7.34
C TYR A 129 -8.12 7.60 -8.05
N PRO A 130 -7.06 8.17 -7.47
CA PRO A 130 -6.34 9.28 -8.07
C PRO A 130 -5.54 8.86 -9.30
N ASP A 131 -5.04 9.85 -10.05
CA ASP A 131 -3.83 9.63 -10.84
C ASP A 131 -2.67 9.37 -9.88
N ARG A 132 -2.02 8.23 -10.06
CA ARG A 132 -0.92 7.75 -9.22
C ARG A 132 0.44 7.89 -9.89
N GLN A 133 0.50 8.28 -11.17
CA GLN A 133 1.78 8.36 -11.88
C GLN A 133 2.76 9.38 -11.26
N PRO A 134 2.33 10.59 -10.85
CA PRO A 134 3.22 11.53 -10.15
C PRO A 134 3.75 10.95 -8.84
N TRP A 135 2.90 10.26 -8.07
CA TRP A 135 3.30 9.59 -6.83
C TRP A 135 4.31 8.47 -7.07
N LEU A 136 4.10 7.64 -8.11
CA LEU A 136 5.04 6.58 -8.50
C LEU A 136 6.41 7.13 -8.89
N ASN A 137 6.44 8.22 -9.66
CA ASN A 137 7.70 8.89 -10.02
C ASN A 137 8.42 9.41 -8.77
N SER A 138 7.71 10.12 -7.90
CA SER A 138 8.26 10.62 -6.64
C SER A 138 8.76 9.51 -5.71
N LEU A 139 8.04 8.39 -5.65
CA LEU A 139 8.42 7.22 -4.86
C LEU A 139 9.67 6.53 -5.42
N ALA A 140 9.79 6.38 -6.74
CA ALA A 140 10.95 5.78 -7.38
C ALA A 140 12.26 6.56 -7.11
N CYS A 141 12.17 7.88 -6.91
CA CYS A 141 13.29 8.72 -6.48
C CYS A 141 13.66 8.55 -5.00
N CYS A 142 12.95 7.71 -4.23
CA CYS A 142 13.31 7.30 -2.87
C CYS A 142 13.71 5.82 -2.79
N GLN A 143 13.77 5.11 -3.91
CA GLN A 143 14.15 3.70 -3.96
C GLN A 143 15.51 3.58 -4.63
N PHE A 144 16.45 2.91 -3.96
CA PHE A 144 17.82 2.74 -4.46
C PHE A 144 18.24 1.28 -4.30
N SER A 145 18.98 0.79 -5.29
CA SER A 145 19.62 -0.51 -5.24
C SER A 145 20.97 -0.44 -4.51
N GLU A 146 21.46 -1.60 -4.06
CA GLU A 146 22.81 -1.73 -3.50
C GLU A 146 23.88 -1.23 -4.49
N ARG A 147 23.69 -1.49 -5.79
CA ARG A 147 24.57 -0.99 -6.83
C ARG A 147 24.64 0.54 -6.83
N GLU A 148 23.50 1.22 -6.75
CA GLU A 148 23.43 2.69 -6.75
C GLU A 148 24.03 3.30 -5.47
N LEU A 149 24.01 2.55 -4.37
CA LEU A 149 24.73 2.92 -3.16
C LEU A 149 26.24 2.84 -3.37
N VAL A 150 26.74 1.76 -3.98
CA VAL A 150 28.17 1.50 -4.19
C VAL A 150 28.79 2.40 -5.26
N ASP A 151 28.09 2.63 -6.38
CA ASP A 151 28.60 3.44 -7.50
C ASP A 151 28.40 4.96 -7.32
N GLY A 152 27.81 5.36 -6.19
CA GLY A 152 27.61 6.73 -5.77
C GLY A 152 26.44 7.45 -6.43
N THR A 153 25.59 6.75 -7.17
CA THR A 153 24.34 7.31 -7.70
C THR A 153 23.42 7.84 -6.59
N LEU A 154 23.31 7.11 -5.47
CA LEU A 154 22.52 7.54 -4.32
C LEU A 154 23.02 8.86 -3.75
N TRP A 155 24.34 8.97 -3.48
CA TRP A 155 24.93 10.15 -2.84
C TRP A 155 24.68 11.41 -3.66
N LYS A 156 24.86 11.33 -4.99
CA LYS A 156 24.57 12.44 -5.92
C LYS A 156 23.11 12.89 -5.94
N MET A 157 22.18 12.07 -5.46
CA MET A 157 20.75 12.37 -5.45
C MET A 157 20.25 12.92 -4.10
N ILE A 158 20.99 12.71 -3.01
CA ILE A 158 20.60 13.14 -1.66
C ILE A 158 21.46 14.26 -1.09
N GLU A 159 22.62 14.53 -1.70
CA GLU A 159 23.44 15.73 -1.50
C GLU A 159 22.85 16.95 -2.23
#